data_AF-A0A2D6X6I6-F1
#
_entry.id   AF-A0A2D6X6I6-F1
#
_cell.length_a   1.000
_cell.length_b   1.000
_cell.length_c   1.000
_cell.angle_alpha   90.00
_cell.angle_beta   90.00
_cell.angle_gamma   90.00
#
_symmetry.space_group_name_H-M   'P 1'
#
loop_
_entity.id
_entity.type
_entity.pdbx_description
1 polymer ?
#
loop_
_entity_poly.entity_id
_entity_poly.type
_entity_poly.pdbx_seq_one_letter_code
_entity_poly.pdbx_strand_id
1 'polypeptide(L)'
;MAKKKTNKKTSIKAKSIKNISQIHGKAEEKNVKPSTLEQVWGDTGETKYGTMNEKEYVNHMKELNHSDLQLHASKVGIIPIHNREMLQRRLLKEFQKHVASYKRPESKKSVPKLSKKAKDILAEGR
;
A
#
# COMPACT_ATOMS: atom_id res chain seq x y z
N MET A 1 -32.70 -17.19 -67.78
CA MET A 1 -32.42 -17.50 -66.36
C MET A 1 -31.43 -16.49 -65.80
N ALA A 2 -31.88 -15.50 -65.02
CA ALA A 2 -31.01 -14.46 -64.44
C ALA A 2 -30.75 -14.74 -62.95
N LYS A 3 -29.48 -14.89 -62.56
CA LYS A 3 -29.08 -15.15 -61.16
C LYS A 3 -29.07 -13.84 -60.37
N LYS A 4 -29.97 -13.72 -59.38
CA LYS A 4 -30.08 -12.59 -58.45
C LYS A 4 -28.90 -12.59 -57.47
N LYS A 5 -28.06 -11.55 -57.51
CA LYS A 5 -26.97 -11.34 -56.54
C LYS A 5 -27.57 -10.86 -55.21
N THR A 6 -27.35 -11.61 -54.13
CA THR A 6 -27.71 -11.21 -52.77
C THR A 6 -26.58 -10.38 -52.15
N ASN A 7 -26.82 -9.09 -51.93
CA ASN A 7 -25.92 -8.22 -51.17
C ASN A 7 -25.95 -8.61 -49.68
N LYS A 8 -24.86 -9.16 -49.15
CA LYS A 8 -24.67 -9.34 -47.71
C LYS A 8 -24.46 -7.96 -47.07
N LYS A 9 -25.40 -7.55 -46.22
CA LYS A 9 -25.24 -6.37 -45.34
C LYS A 9 -24.07 -6.64 -44.38
N THR A 10 -23.06 -5.79 -44.43
CA THR A 10 -21.94 -5.75 -43.47
C THR A 10 -22.48 -5.28 -42.11
N SER A 11 -22.41 -6.13 -41.09
CA SER A 11 -22.74 -5.73 -39.72
C SER A 11 -21.64 -4.82 -39.19
N ILE A 12 -22.01 -3.59 -38.83
CA ILE A 12 -21.12 -2.64 -38.17
C ILE A 12 -20.81 -3.22 -36.78
N LYS A 13 -19.58 -3.69 -36.57
CA LYS A 13 -19.13 -4.20 -35.27
C LYS A 13 -19.15 -3.05 -34.25
N ALA A 14 -19.94 -3.19 -33.19
CA ALA A 14 -19.97 -2.25 -32.08
C ALA A 14 -18.55 -2.16 -31.46
N LYS A 15 -18.04 -0.93 -31.35
CA LYS A 15 -16.73 -0.66 -30.73
C LYS A 15 -16.77 -1.14 -29.27
N SER A 16 -15.84 -2.00 -28.87
CA SER A 16 -15.79 -2.53 -27.52
C SER A 16 -15.42 -1.42 -26.54
N ILE A 17 -16.22 -1.25 -25.48
CA ILE A 17 -16.06 -0.27 -24.39
C ILE A 17 -14.77 -0.51 -23.56
N LYS A 18 -14.00 -1.55 -23.88
CA LYS A 18 -12.81 -1.99 -23.13
C LYS A 18 -11.67 -0.95 -23.06
N ASN A 19 -11.66 0.06 -23.92
CA ASN A 19 -10.63 1.10 -23.96
C ASN A 19 -11.20 2.51 -23.67
N ILE A 20 -12.13 2.62 -22.72
CA ILE A 20 -12.55 3.91 -22.21
C ILE A 20 -11.63 4.30 -21.05
N SER A 21 -10.76 5.30 -21.30
CA SER A 21 -9.95 5.94 -20.26
C SER A 21 -10.84 6.95 -19.55
N GLN A 22 -11.60 6.49 -18.56
CA GLN A 22 -12.31 7.39 -17.64
C GLN A 22 -11.29 8.01 -16.70
N ILE A 23 -11.19 9.33 -16.73
CA ILE A 23 -10.40 10.10 -15.76
C ILE A 23 -11.24 10.20 -14.49
N HIS A 24 -11.23 9.15 -13.67
CA HIS A 24 -11.83 9.22 -12.34
C HIS A 24 -10.93 10.12 -11.48
N GLY A 25 -11.50 11.16 -10.85
CA GLY A 25 -10.75 12.10 -10.00
C GLY A 25 -10.13 11.50 -8.74
N LYS A 26 -10.20 10.16 -8.58
CA LYS A 26 -9.56 9.40 -7.52
C LYS A 26 -8.41 8.61 -8.14
N ALA A 27 -7.18 8.99 -7.81
CA ALA A 27 -6.01 8.22 -8.20
C ALA A 27 -6.12 6.80 -7.61
N GLU A 28 -6.10 5.78 -8.47
CA GLU A 28 -5.98 4.38 -8.03
C GLU A 28 -4.53 4.10 -7.62
N GLU A 29 -4.16 4.57 -6.44
CA GLU A 29 -2.90 4.17 -5.82
C GLU A 29 -3.02 2.73 -5.33
N LYS A 30 -2.50 1.81 -6.16
CA LYS A 30 -2.12 0.41 -5.85
C LYS A 30 -2.46 -0.06 -4.43
N ASN A 31 -3.65 -0.65 -4.20
CA ASN A 31 -4.03 -1.55 -3.07
C ASN A 31 -3.30 -1.39 -1.70
N VAL A 32 -2.90 -0.20 -1.30
CA VAL A 32 -2.19 0.08 -0.05
C VAL A 32 -2.99 1.15 0.65
N LYS A 33 -3.58 0.78 1.79
CA LYS A 33 -4.34 1.73 2.59
C LYS A 33 -3.37 2.60 3.37
N PRO A 34 -3.54 3.94 3.35
CA PRO A 34 -2.74 4.80 4.19
C PRO A 34 -2.96 4.41 5.65
N SER A 35 -1.87 4.23 6.39
CA SER A 35 -1.92 3.78 7.79
C SER A 35 -1.92 4.95 8.78
N THR A 36 -1.38 6.10 8.39
CA THR A 36 -1.31 7.33 9.19
C THR A 36 -2.04 8.48 8.50
N LEU A 37 -2.44 9.49 9.28
CA LEU A 37 -3.07 10.70 8.75
C LEU A 37 -2.08 11.48 7.86
N GLU A 38 -0.81 11.49 8.26
CA GLU A 38 0.29 12.10 7.55
C GLU A 38 0.44 11.50 6.14
N GLN A 39 0.25 10.17 6.00
CA GLN A 39 0.29 9.51 4.69
C GLN A 39 -0.90 9.93 3.80
N VAL A 40 -2.07 10.21 4.39
CA VAL A 40 -3.22 10.77 3.65
C VAL A 40 -2.91 12.19 3.15
N TRP A 41 -2.05 12.92 3.85
CA TRP A 41 -1.58 14.25 3.47
C TRP A 41 -0.35 14.24 2.55
N GLY A 42 0.11 13.06 2.11
CA GLY A 42 1.23 12.94 1.17
C GLY A 42 2.60 12.75 1.84
N ASP A 43 2.67 12.41 3.12
CA ASP A 43 3.93 11.96 3.74
C ASP A 43 4.38 10.62 3.11
N THR A 44 5.60 10.60 2.61
CA THR A 44 6.27 9.41 2.07
C THR A 44 6.82 8.49 3.18
N GLY A 45 6.83 8.97 4.42
CA GLY A 45 7.31 8.24 5.60
C GLY A 45 8.82 8.28 5.79
N GLU A 46 9.52 9.11 5.02
CA GLU A 46 10.98 9.29 5.06
C GLU A 46 11.44 10.14 6.24
N THR A 47 10.53 10.76 6.98
CA THR A 47 10.84 11.72 8.08
C THR A 47 11.76 11.15 9.18
N LYS A 48 11.66 9.86 9.50
CA LYS A 48 12.42 9.23 10.59
C LYS A 48 13.79 8.71 10.19
N TYR A 49 13.88 8.08 9.01
CA TYR A 49 15.06 7.32 8.57
C TYR A 49 15.70 7.89 7.30
N GLY A 50 15.08 8.89 6.66
CA GLY A 50 15.54 9.50 5.40
C GLY A 50 15.34 8.63 4.16
N THR A 51 14.97 7.35 4.32
CA THR A 51 14.81 6.39 3.23
C THR A 51 13.78 5.32 3.63
N MET A 52 13.15 4.71 2.62
CA MET A 52 12.25 3.55 2.75
C MET A 52 12.88 2.25 2.22
N ASN A 53 14.14 2.30 1.79
CA ASN A 53 14.88 1.18 1.25
C ASN A 53 15.86 0.62 2.29
N GLU A 54 15.72 -0.66 2.59
CA GLU A 54 16.56 -1.34 3.58
C GLU A 54 18.05 -1.32 3.21
N LYS A 55 18.39 -1.46 1.92
CA LYS A 55 19.80 -1.51 1.49
C LYS A 55 20.52 -0.18 1.69
N GLU A 56 19.85 0.90 1.35
CA GLU A 56 20.37 2.27 1.56
C GLU A 56 20.55 2.55 3.04
N TYR A 57 19.57 2.15 3.86
CA TYR A 57 19.64 2.34 5.31
C TYR A 57 20.78 1.52 5.95
N VAL A 58 21.02 0.29 5.50
CA VAL A 58 22.18 -0.52 5.93
C VAL A 58 23.50 0.17 5.57
N ASN A 59 23.62 0.73 4.37
CA ASN A 59 24.83 1.43 3.95
C ASN A 59 25.07 2.68 4.79
N HIS A 60 24.03 3.48 5.00
CA HIS A 60 24.08 4.65 5.89
C HIS A 60 24.54 4.26 7.31
N MET A 61 24.00 3.17 7.88
CA MET A 61 24.43 2.68 9.19
C MET A 61 25.88 2.16 9.23
N LYS A 62 26.44 1.72 8.10
CA LYS A 62 27.85 1.31 8.01
C LYS A 62 28.78 2.51 7.99
N GLU A 63 28.37 3.60 7.33
CA GLU A 63 29.13 4.85 7.25
C GLU A 63 29.16 5.61 8.59
N LEU A 64 28.11 5.49 9.41
CA LEU A 64 28.05 6.15 10.72
C LEU A 64 29.08 5.59 11.71
N ASN A 65 29.72 6.50 12.45
CA ASN A 65 30.53 6.18 13.62
C ASN A 65 29.67 5.61 14.75
N HIS A 66 30.31 5.00 15.75
CA HIS A 66 29.60 4.40 16.87
C HIS A 66 28.79 5.41 17.69
N SER A 67 29.37 6.57 18.03
CA SER A 67 28.67 7.66 18.72
C SER A 67 27.48 8.17 17.92
N ASP A 68 27.64 8.36 16.61
CA ASP A 68 26.55 8.82 15.74
C ASP A 68 25.44 7.78 15.62
N LEU A 69 25.78 6.49 15.62
CA LEU A 69 24.81 5.41 15.64
C LEU A 69 23.99 5.41 16.94
N GLN A 70 24.61 5.74 18.08
CA GLN A 70 23.91 5.88 19.36
C GLN A 70 23.01 7.13 19.39
N LEU A 71 23.47 8.25 18.85
CA LEU A 71 22.66 9.46 18.69
C LEU A 71 21.46 9.19 17.78
N HIS A 72 21.69 8.50 16.65
CA HIS A 72 20.62 8.11 15.74
C HIS A 72 19.61 7.18 16.40
N ALA A 73 20.09 6.17 17.15
CA ALA A 73 19.23 5.29 17.93
C ALA A 73 18.35 6.08 18.91
N SER A 74 18.93 7.06 19.61
CA SER A 74 18.20 7.94 20.52
C SER A 74 17.13 8.77 19.79
N LYS A 75 17.46 9.32 18.61
CA LYS A 75 16.52 10.07 17.76
C LYS A 75 15.33 9.22 17.29
N VAL A 76 15.58 7.95 17.00
CA VAL A 76 14.55 7.00 16.55
C VAL A 76 13.75 6.42 17.73
N GLY A 77 14.23 6.58 18.96
CA GLY A 77 13.59 6.07 20.18
C GLY A 77 14.04 4.66 20.59
N ILE A 78 15.21 4.21 20.13
CA ILE A 78 15.83 2.94 20.52
C ILE A 78 16.87 3.22 21.61
N ILE A 79 16.81 2.43 22.69
CA ILE A 79 17.79 2.51 23.78
C ILE A 79 19.18 2.18 23.23
N PRO A 80 20.16 3.10 23.32
CA PRO A 80 21.51 2.87 22.83
C PRO A 80 22.21 1.71 23.56
N ILE A 81 22.98 0.91 22.82
CA ILE A 81 23.80 -0.18 23.36
C ILE A 81 25.24 0.02 22.89
N HIS A 82 26.20 -0.48 23.66
CA HIS A 82 27.62 -0.40 23.34
C HIS A 82 28.02 -1.32 22.18
N ASN A 83 27.45 -2.52 22.07
CA ASN A 83 27.75 -3.41 20.95
C ASN A 83 27.11 -2.90 19.64
N ARG A 84 27.96 -2.53 18.67
CA ARG A 84 27.58 -2.00 17.36
C ARG A 84 26.67 -2.96 16.57
N GLU A 85 27.02 -4.23 16.51
CA GLU A 85 26.26 -5.21 15.72
C GLU A 85 24.85 -5.39 16.26
N MET A 86 24.72 -5.45 17.60
CA MET A 86 23.42 -5.55 18.26
C MET A 86 22.58 -4.29 18.06
N LEU A 87 23.21 -3.12 18.09
CA LEU A 87 22.54 -1.85 17.84
C LEU A 87 22.03 -1.75 16.40
N GLN A 88 22.85 -2.12 15.42
CA GLN A 88 22.47 -2.18 14.00
C GLN A 88 21.30 -3.16 13.77
N ARG A 89 21.36 -4.36 14.35
CA ARG A 89 20.26 -5.34 14.25
C ARG A 89 18.94 -4.80 14.81
N ARG A 90 18.98 -4.08 15.94
CA ARG A 90 17.79 -3.45 16.53
C ARG A 90 17.25 -2.33 15.65
N LEU A 91 18.12 -1.46 15.15
CA LEU A 91 17.76 -0.40 14.20
C LEU A 91 17.10 -0.95 12.94
N LEU A 92 17.65 -2.04 12.38
CA LEU A 92 17.05 -2.71 11.22
C LEU A 92 15.67 -3.28 11.52
N LYS A 93 15.48 -3.90 12.69
CA LYS A 93 14.18 -4.46 13.08
C LYS A 93 13.11 -3.38 13.23
N GLU A 94 13.44 -2.26 13.86
CA GLU A 94 12.51 -1.13 13.99
C GLU A 94 12.25 -0.45 12.64
N PHE A 95 13.26 -0.35 11.77
CA PHE A 95 13.08 0.13 10.40
C PHE A 95 12.11 -0.75 9.60
N GLN A 96 12.30 -2.07 9.60
CA GLN A 96 11.39 -3.01 8.93
C GLN A 96 9.96 -2.89 9.46
N LYS A 97 9.80 -2.72 10.78
CA LYS A 97 8.50 -2.50 11.42
C LYS A 97 7.84 -1.20 10.96
N HIS A 98 8.62 -0.11 10.85
CA HIS A 98 8.14 1.17 10.29
C HIS A 98 7.69 0.99 8.84
N VAL A 99 8.51 0.39 7.98
CA VAL A 99 8.17 0.13 6.57
C VAL A 99 6.92 -0.74 6.44
N ALA A 100 6.79 -1.79 7.27
CA ALA A 100 5.62 -2.66 7.26
C ALA A 100 4.34 -1.94 7.71
N SER A 101 4.46 -1.01 8.66
CA SER A 101 3.35 -0.15 9.10
C SER A 101 2.88 0.77 7.97
N TYR A 102 3.80 1.33 7.19
CA TYR A 102 3.47 2.19 6.04
C TYR A 102 2.89 1.41 4.85
N LYS A 103 3.38 0.19 4.58
CA LYS A 103 2.94 -0.66 3.46
C LYS A 103 1.85 -1.64 3.89
N ARG A 104 0.76 -1.13 4.47
CA ARG A 104 -0.35 -1.99 4.92
C ARG A 104 -1.15 -2.52 3.72
N PRO A 105 -1.18 -3.84 3.47
CA PRO A 105 -1.98 -4.39 2.39
C PRO A 105 -3.47 -4.17 2.69
N GLU A 106 -4.30 -4.07 1.64
CA GLU A 106 -5.74 -4.08 1.82
C GLU A 106 -6.19 -5.42 2.43
N SER A 107 -6.35 -5.45 3.76
CA SER A 107 -7.09 -6.55 4.38
C SER A 107 -8.52 -6.47 3.89
N LYS A 108 -9.00 -7.52 3.19
CA LYS A 108 -10.42 -7.69 2.92
C LYS A 108 -11.12 -7.72 4.27
N LYS A 109 -11.88 -6.67 4.60
CA LYS A 109 -12.74 -6.69 5.78
C LYS A 109 -13.69 -7.86 5.57
N SER A 110 -13.51 -8.93 6.33
CA SER A 110 -14.50 -9.99 6.47
C SER A 110 -15.74 -9.30 7.01
N VAL A 111 -16.70 -8.99 6.15
CA VAL A 111 -18.01 -8.54 6.61
C VAL A 111 -18.58 -9.75 7.32
N PRO A 112 -18.81 -9.71 8.65
CA PRO A 112 -19.38 -10.85 9.34
C PRO A 112 -20.71 -11.16 8.65
N LYS A 113 -20.82 -12.36 8.08
CA LYS A 113 -22.08 -12.81 7.48
C LYS A 113 -23.09 -12.86 8.60
N LEU A 114 -24.01 -11.89 8.62
CA LEU A 114 -25.13 -11.89 9.58
C LEU A 114 -25.84 -13.23 9.50
N SER A 115 -26.12 -13.81 10.67
CA SER A 115 -26.95 -15.00 10.77
C SER A 115 -28.33 -14.71 10.16
N LYS A 116 -28.99 -15.75 9.65
CA LYS A 116 -30.28 -15.62 8.97
C LYS A 116 -31.31 -14.91 9.88
N LYS A 117 -31.32 -15.28 11.17
CA LYS A 117 -32.13 -14.66 12.22
C LYS A 117 -31.88 -13.15 12.38
N ALA A 118 -30.61 -12.71 12.33
CA ALA A 118 -30.28 -11.29 12.44
C ALA A 118 -30.74 -10.50 11.20
N LYS A 119 -30.74 -11.12 10.02
CA LYS A 119 -31.27 -10.50 8.79
C LYS A 119 -32.79 -10.37 8.83
N ASP A 120 -33.49 -11.38 9.34
CA ASP A 120 -34.95 -11.37 9.45
C ASP A 120 -35.43 -10.29 10.42
N ILE A 121 -34.79 -10.16 11.60
CA ILE A 121 -35.11 -9.09 12.58
C ILE A 121 -34.91 -7.69 11.99
N LEU A 122 -33.83 -7.48 11.21
CA LEU A 122 -33.57 -6.20 10.55
C LEU A 122 -34.55 -5.89 9.41
N ALA A 123 -35.16 -6.92 8.81
CA ALA A 123 -36.12 -6.77 7.72
C ALA A 123 -37.55 -6.50 8.24
N GLU A 124 -37.89 -7.00 9.42
CA GLU A 124 -39.22 -6.87 10.03
C GLU A 124 -39.51 -5.47 10.59
N GLY A 125 -38.47 -4.71 10.95
CA GLY A 125 -38.59 -3.35 11.50
C GLY A 125 -38.51 -2.20 10.51
N ARG A 126 -38.68 -2.45 9.19
CA ARG A 126 -38.57 -1.44 8.12
C ARG A 126 -39.86 -1.22 7.37
#